data_AF-A0A2T3ZW82-F1
#
_entry.id   AF-A0A2T3ZW82-F1
#
_cell.length_a   1.000
_cell.length_b   1.000
_cell.length_c   1.000
_cell.angle_alpha   90.00
_cell.angle_beta   90.00
_cell.angle_gamma   90.00
#
_symmetry.space_group_name_H-M   'P 1'
#
loop_
_entity.id
_entity.type
_entity.pdbx_description
1 polymer ?
#
loop_
_entity_poly.entity_id
_entity_poly.type
_entity_poly.pdbx_seq_one_letter_code
_entity_poly.pdbx_strand_id
1 'polypeptide(L)'
;MSAEDRKALENKVKRSFHTDFKQVEASRSDWDSSASVQYTKTPNPNWKFGDGANHTHTETSAKHIAIDPYEPGRSLIDNYKLSISAVVPRPIAFISTRSRDGSKENLAPMSFFQMINADPPLFIFAVNSPLAAAKDTLRNLVETGECVINIVSEGIIEAVNATSIDAPYGVSEWDISGLTPVYDCQTVSCARVKECIFSIEAKIESIREFDSRANPGTKSGTLEVVEATRFWAREDALNQERNVIDLSILRPISRLGDISYGRTLQAFQLPRPEFEKDLNGIQGFEELKKRRGDTHI
;
A
#
# COMPACT_ATOMS: atom_id res chain seq x y z
N MET A 1 -16.53 0.98 -21.68
CA MET A 1 -15.44 1.92 -22.03
C MET A 1 -14.49 1.19 -22.95
N SER A 2 -14.24 1.71 -24.15
CA SER A 2 -13.32 1.07 -25.11
C SER A 2 -11.87 1.12 -24.62
N ALA A 3 -10.97 0.36 -25.25
CA ALA A 3 -9.53 0.44 -24.98
C ALA A 3 -8.97 1.85 -25.29
N GLU A 4 -9.51 2.51 -26.31
CA GLU A 4 -9.14 3.88 -26.70
C GLU A 4 -9.54 4.91 -25.64
N ASP A 5 -10.74 4.78 -25.06
CA ASP A 5 -11.20 5.63 -23.97
C ASP A 5 -10.36 5.46 -22.70
N ARG A 6 -9.93 4.23 -22.39
CA ARG A 6 -9.00 3.94 -21.29
C ARG A 6 -7.66 4.64 -21.50
N LYS A 7 -7.06 4.48 -22.67
CA LYS A 7 -5.79 5.12 -23.04
C LYS A 7 -5.89 6.65 -22.99
N ALA A 8 -7.00 7.22 -23.45
CA ALA A 8 -7.25 8.67 -23.37
C ALA A 8 -7.34 9.17 -21.92
N LEU A 9 -7.99 8.42 -21.03
CA LEU A 9 -8.05 8.75 -19.60
C LEU A 9 -6.67 8.63 -18.95
N GLU A 10 -5.91 7.58 -19.26
CA GLU A 10 -4.55 7.37 -18.75
C GLU A 10 -3.59 8.51 -19.13
N ASN A 11 -3.66 8.98 -20.38
CA ASN A 11 -2.87 10.13 -20.85
C ASN A 11 -3.19 11.42 -20.07
N LYS A 12 -4.44 11.60 -19.62
CA LYS A 12 -4.84 12.77 -18.81
C LYS A 12 -4.31 12.70 -17.38
N VAL A 13 -4.03 11.50 -16.84
CA VAL A 13 -3.50 11.36 -15.48
C VAL A 13 -2.15 12.05 -15.36
N LYS A 14 -1.33 12.12 -16.44
CA LYS A 14 0.05 12.66 -16.40
C LYS A 14 0.77 12.20 -15.13
N ARG A 15 1.07 10.89 -15.09
CA ARG A 15 1.52 10.22 -13.86
C ARG A 15 2.74 10.89 -13.25
N SER A 16 3.65 11.44 -14.09
CA SER A 16 4.82 12.23 -13.70
C SER A 16 4.67 13.72 -13.97
N PHE A 17 5.21 14.55 -13.05
CA PHE A 17 5.43 15.98 -13.27
C PHE A 17 6.65 16.28 -14.14
N HIS A 18 7.47 15.27 -14.46
CA HIS A 18 8.71 15.41 -15.21
C HIS A 18 8.56 14.88 -16.65
N THR A 19 8.95 15.69 -17.65
CA THR A 19 8.88 15.31 -19.08
C THR A 19 10.07 14.46 -19.54
N ASP A 20 11.24 14.61 -18.91
CA ASP A 20 12.40 13.74 -19.12
C ASP A 20 12.83 13.14 -17.77
N PHE A 21 12.38 11.90 -17.51
CA PHE A 21 12.71 11.23 -16.26
C PHE A 21 14.19 10.84 -16.18
N LYS A 22 14.87 10.57 -17.30
CA LYS A 22 16.28 10.16 -17.28
C LYS A 22 17.19 11.32 -16.88
N GLN A 23 16.87 12.54 -17.31
CA GLN A 23 17.56 13.73 -16.82
C GLN A 23 17.36 13.92 -15.32
N VAL A 24 16.14 13.70 -14.81
CA VAL A 24 15.83 13.81 -13.38
C VAL A 24 16.56 12.74 -12.58
N GLU A 25 16.57 11.49 -13.06
CA GLU A 25 17.30 10.38 -12.44
C GLU A 25 18.81 10.68 -12.37
N ALA A 26 19.42 11.16 -13.46
CA ALA A 26 20.84 11.52 -13.51
C ALA A 26 21.24 12.68 -12.58
N SER A 27 20.27 13.48 -12.11
CA SER A 27 20.51 14.58 -11.16
C SER A 27 20.47 14.14 -9.69
N ARG A 28 20.04 12.90 -9.41
CA ARG A 28 19.90 12.37 -8.06
C ARG A 28 21.16 11.61 -7.66
N SER A 29 21.36 11.46 -6.35
CA SER A 29 22.40 10.59 -5.83
C SER A 29 22.20 9.15 -6.30
N ASP A 30 23.31 8.45 -6.53
CA ASP A 30 23.30 7.02 -6.83
C ASP A 30 22.59 6.21 -5.74
N TRP A 31 22.13 5.02 -6.12
CA TRP A 31 21.53 4.08 -5.19
C TRP A 31 22.53 3.66 -4.10
N ASP A 32 22.25 4.05 -2.86
CA ASP A 32 23.02 3.59 -1.71
C ASP A 32 22.59 2.17 -1.30
N SER A 33 23.35 1.19 -1.79
CA SER A 33 23.20 -0.23 -1.44
C SER A 33 23.66 -0.56 -0.03
N SER A 34 24.48 0.30 0.59
CA SER A 34 24.98 0.12 1.96
C SER A 34 24.00 0.60 3.03
N ALA A 35 23.02 1.43 2.65
CA ALA A 35 21.99 1.90 3.57
C ALA A 35 21.23 0.72 4.20
N SER A 36 20.99 0.85 5.50
CA SER A 36 20.31 -0.12 6.35
C SER A 36 19.29 0.57 7.23
N VAL A 37 18.36 -0.21 7.79
CA VAL A 37 17.34 0.31 8.71
C VAL A 37 18.00 0.80 9.99
N GLN A 38 17.81 2.08 10.32
CA GLN A 38 18.33 2.71 11.53
C GLN A 38 17.20 3.03 12.51
N TYR A 39 17.36 2.60 13.76
CA TYR A 39 16.45 2.98 14.83
C TYR A 39 16.97 4.23 15.54
N THR A 40 16.15 5.27 15.61
CA THR A 40 16.47 6.49 16.36
C THR A 40 15.62 6.63 17.61
N LYS A 41 16.05 7.54 18.50
CA LYS A 41 15.19 8.04 19.57
C LYS A 41 13.96 8.73 18.97
N THR A 42 12.90 8.82 19.76
CA THR A 42 11.77 9.69 19.43
C THR A 42 12.20 11.16 19.43
N PRO A 43 11.44 12.05 18.78
CA PRO A 43 11.75 13.48 18.75
C PRO A 43 11.90 14.12 20.15
N ASN A 44 11.09 13.65 21.10
CA ASN A 44 11.20 14.03 22.50
C ASN A 44 11.09 12.79 23.41
N PRO A 45 12.22 12.22 23.85
CA PRO A 45 12.22 11.07 24.77
C PRO A 45 11.62 11.37 26.15
N ASN A 46 11.47 12.66 26.50
CA ASN A 46 10.92 13.12 27.77
C ASN A 46 9.49 13.65 27.64
N TRP A 47 8.82 13.39 26.50
CA TRP A 47 7.43 13.80 26.27
C TRP A 47 6.50 13.18 27.33
N LYS A 48 5.57 13.99 27.84
CA LYS A 48 4.58 13.61 28.85
C LYS A 48 3.17 13.80 28.29
N PHE A 49 2.22 13.05 28.86
CA PHE A 49 0.81 13.23 28.52
C PHE A 49 0.41 14.71 28.66
N GLY A 50 -0.18 15.25 27.61
CA GLY A 50 -0.61 16.65 27.56
C GLY A 50 0.39 17.63 26.93
N ASP A 51 1.64 17.24 26.69
CA ASP A 51 2.68 18.15 26.16
C ASP A 51 2.39 18.66 24.73
N GLY A 52 1.49 17.99 24.00
CA GLY A 52 1.10 18.40 22.65
C GLY A 52 2.14 18.02 21.59
N ALA A 53 2.26 18.84 20.55
CA ALA A 53 3.11 18.54 19.39
C ALA A 53 4.61 18.73 19.70
N ASN A 54 5.47 17.97 19.02
CA ASN A 54 6.93 18.12 19.14
C ASN A 54 7.51 19.24 18.26
N HIS A 55 6.69 19.90 17.43
CA HIS A 55 7.10 21.01 16.55
C HIS A 55 8.34 20.71 15.67
N THR A 56 8.50 19.45 15.25
CA THR A 56 9.64 18.97 14.44
C THR A 56 9.53 19.27 12.95
N HIS A 57 8.39 19.81 12.52
CA HIS A 57 8.17 20.24 11.16
C HIS A 57 8.22 21.76 11.09
N THR A 58 8.48 22.30 9.91
CA THR A 58 8.47 23.74 9.68
C THR A 58 7.13 24.34 10.12
N GLU A 59 7.18 25.18 11.15
CA GLU A 59 6.00 25.96 11.54
C GLU A 59 5.69 27.00 10.47
N THR A 60 4.39 27.21 10.24
CA THR A 60 3.92 28.17 9.26
C THR A 60 2.68 28.87 9.77
N SER A 61 2.54 30.14 9.44
CA SER A 61 1.31 30.91 9.65
C SER A 61 0.25 30.63 8.58
N ALA A 62 0.53 29.71 7.64
CA ALA A 62 -0.42 29.31 6.61
C ALA A 62 -1.68 28.72 7.25
N LYS A 63 -2.84 29.08 6.69
CA LYS A 63 -4.14 28.57 7.16
C LYS A 63 -4.50 27.29 6.42
N HIS A 64 -5.23 26.40 7.08
CA HIS A 64 -5.91 25.31 6.39
C HIS A 64 -6.94 25.87 5.40
N ILE A 65 -7.03 25.23 4.24
CA ILE A 65 -8.06 25.48 3.24
C ILE A 65 -9.00 24.27 3.18
N ALA A 66 -10.30 24.53 3.10
CA ALA A 66 -11.28 23.49 2.83
C ALA A 66 -11.29 23.22 1.32
N ILE A 67 -11.22 21.96 0.92
CA ILE A 67 -11.32 21.52 -0.48
C ILE A 67 -12.48 20.53 -0.56
N ASP A 68 -13.55 20.90 -1.26
CA ASP A 68 -14.67 19.99 -1.50
C ASP A 68 -14.33 19.11 -2.72
N PRO A 69 -14.29 17.77 -2.59
CA PRO A 69 -13.99 16.87 -3.71
C PRO A 69 -15.00 16.96 -4.86
N TYR A 70 -16.15 17.61 -4.66
CA TYR A 70 -17.21 17.78 -5.65
C TYR A 70 -17.47 19.26 -6.03
N GLU A 71 -16.57 20.18 -5.66
CA GLU A 71 -16.71 21.59 -6.03
C GLU A 71 -16.69 21.80 -7.56
N PRO A 72 -17.42 22.82 -8.08
CA PRO A 72 -17.45 23.09 -9.52
C PRO A 72 -16.05 23.25 -10.12
N GLY A 73 -15.76 22.49 -11.19
CA GLY A 73 -14.49 22.55 -11.91
C GLY A 73 -13.41 21.57 -11.42
N ARG A 74 -13.63 20.87 -10.30
CA ARG A 74 -12.69 19.86 -9.79
C ARG A 74 -12.91 18.50 -10.46
N SER A 75 -11.84 17.86 -10.92
CA SER A 75 -11.92 16.56 -11.58
C SER A 75 -11.65 15.38 -10.64
N LEU A 76 -12.07 14.18 -11.05
CA LEU A 76 -11.70 12.94 -10.37
C LEU A 76 -10.17 12.74 -10.33
N ILE A 77 -9.44 13.25 -11.33
CA ILE A 77 -7.99 13.13 -11.42
C ILE A 77 -7.33 14.02 -10.36
N ASP A 78 -7.87 15.19 -10.08
CA ASP A 78 -7.37 16.08 -9.02
C ASP A 78 -7.58 15.46 -7.63
N ASN A 79 -8.74 14.84 -7.41
CA ASN A 79 -9.02 14.05 -6.20
C ASN A 79 -8.06 12.86 -6.05
N TYR A 80 -7.80 12.14 -7.14
CA TYR A 80 -6.84 11.05 -7.16
C TYR A 80 -5.44 11.54 -6.81
N LYS A 81 -4.92 12.54 -7.52
CA LYS A 81 -3.57 13.09 -7.31
C LYS A 81 -3.36 13.61 -5.89
N LEU A 82 -4.34 14.36 -5.37
CA LEU A 82 -4.28 14.87 -4.00
C LEU A 82 -4.26 13.72 -2.99
N SER A 83 -5.17 12.75 -3.13
CA SER A 83 -5.27 11.63 -2.20
C SER A 83 -4.02 10.75 -2.19
N ILE A 84 -3.49 10.39 -3.37
CA ILE A 84 -2.30 9.50 -3.43
C ILE A 84 -0.99 10.21 -3.06
N SER A 85 -0.95 11.55 -3.04
CA SER A 85 0.21 12.29 -2.55
C SER A 85 0.11 12.56 -1.05
N ALA A 86 -1.10 12.71 -0.50
CA ALA A 86 -1.33 12.95 0.92
C ALA A 86 -1.31 11.67 1.77
N VAL A 87 -1.83 10.56 1.25
CA VAL A 87 -1.90 9.27 1.96
C VAL A 87 -0.69 8.42 1.58
N VAL A 88 0.43 8.65 2.28
CA VAL A 88 1.72 7.99 2.08
C VAL A 88 2.42 7.74 3.43
N PRO A 89 3.33 6.77 3.53
CA PRO A 89 3.65 5.72 2.56
C PRO A 89 2.53 4.67 2.44
N ARG A 90 2.28 4.18 1.22
CA ARG A 90 1.32 3.07 1.01
C ARG A 90 2.05 1.75 0.80
N PRO A 91 1.68 0.67 1.49
CA PRO A 91 2.21 -0.65 1.19
C PRO A 91 1.73 -1.12 -0.20
N ILE A 92 2.45 -2.05 -0.79
CA ILE A 92 2.15 -2.60 -2.11
C ILE A 92 1.83 -4.09 -1.95
N ALA A 93 0.59 -4.47 -2.26
CA ALA A 93 0.26 -5.87 -2.51
C ALA A 93 0.72 -6.24 -3.91
N PHE A 94 1.65 -7.18 -4.04
CA PHE A 94 2.06 -7.70 -5.33
C PHE A 94 1.35 -9.03 -5.59
N ILE A 95 0.27 -8.96 -6.37
CA ILE A 95 -0.75 -9.98 -6.42
C ILE A 95 -0.50 -10.90 -7.60
N SER A 96 -0.33 -12.18 -7.28
CA SER A 96 -0.34 -13.27 -8.24
C SER A 96 -1.73 -13.90 -8.29
N THR A 97 -2.25 -14.11 -9.49
CA THR A 97 -3.47 -14.88 -9.73
C THR A 97 -3.30 -15.81 -10.92
N ARG A 98 -4.18 -16.81 -11.00
CA ARG A 98 -4.17 -17.83 -12.04
C ARG A 98 -5.60 -18.11 -12.48
N SER A 99 -5.82 -18.34 -13.78
CA SER A 99 -7.11 -18.76 -14.30
C SER A 99 -7.47 -20.16 -13.81
N ARG A 100 -8.75 -20.50 -13.79
CA ARG A 100 -9.23 -21.80 -13.29
C ARG A 100 -8.68 -23.01 -14.06
N ASP A 101 -8.48 -22.85 -15.37
CA ASP A 101 -7.88 -23.88 -16.23
C ASP A 101 -6.34 -23.92 -16.16
N GLY A 102 -5.75 -23.00 -15.39
CA GLY A 102 -4.31 -22.85 -15.23
C GLY A 102 -3.56 -22.33 -16.46
N SER A 103 -4.26 -21.91 -17.52
CA SER A 103 -3.67 -21.50 -18.79
C SER A 103 -3.16 -20.06 -18.81
N LYS A 104 -3.69 -19.20 -17.93
CA LYS A 104 -3.33 -17.79 -17.79
C LYS A 104 -2.92 -17.47 -16.36
N GLU A 105 -1.87 -16.69 -16.23
CA GLU A 105 -1.34 -16.21 -14.96
C GLU A 105 -1.10 -14.71 -15.07
N ASN A 106 -1.31 -14.01 -13.96
CA ASN A 106 -1.15 -12.58 -13.88
C ASN A 106 -0.32 -12.24 -12.65
N LEU A 107 0.46 -11.18 -12.74
CA LEU A 107 1.20 -10.63 -11.62
C LEU A 107 1.14 -9.10 -11.67
N ALA A 108 0.57 -8.45 -10.66
CA ALA A 108 0.35 -7.00 -10.71
C ALA A 108 0.47 -6.32 -9.33
N PRO A 109 0.88 -5.03 -9.26
CA PRO A 109 1.06 -4.33 -8.00
C PRO A 109 -0.14 -3.42 -7.68
N MET A 110 -0.63 -3.50 -6.43
CA MET A 110 -1.76 -2.72 -5.93
C MET A 110 -1.32 -1.96 -4.67
N SER A 111 -1.32 -0.63 -4.74
CA SER A 111 -0.98 0.22 -3.58
C SER A 111 -2.18 0.65 -2.73
N PHE A 112 -3.39 0.22 -3.10
CA PHE A 112 -4.60 0.42 -2.28
C PHE A 112 -4.79 -0.82 -1.40
N PHE A 113 -3.81 -1.10 -0.54
CA PHE A 113 -3.67 -2.36 0.21
C PHE A 113 -3.50 -2.12 1.72
N GLN A 114 -4.10 -2.98 2.57
CA GLN A 114 -3.90 -2.97 4.03
C GLN A 114 -4.39 -4.28 4.70
N MET A 115 -3.90 -4.60 5.91
CA MET A 115 -4.51 -5.60 6.81
C MET A 115 -5.69 -4.96 7.58
N ILE A 116 -6.84 -5.62 7.66
CA ILE A 116 -8.05 -5.05 8.26
C ILE A 116 -8.59 -5.82 9.47
N ASN A 117 -8.17 -7.07 9.68
CA ASN A 117 -8.61 -7.86 10.83
C ASN A 117 -7.57 -8.90 11.22
N ALA A 118 -7.53 -9.27 12.50
CA ALA A 118 -6.63 -10.29 13.02
C ALA A 118 -7.28 -11.69 13.12
N ASP A 119 -8.59 -11.77 13.40
CA ASP A 119 -9.32 -13.03 13.54
C ASP A 119 -10.72 -12.96 12.87
N PRO A 120 -10.89 -13.51 11.66
CA PRO A 120 -9.85 -14.13 10.84
C PRO A 120 -8.85 -13.09 10.29
N PRO A 121 -7.63 -13.52 9.87
CA PRO A 121 -6.63 -12.62 9.28
C PRO A 121 -7.09 -12.11 7.90
N LEU A 122 -7.69 -10.92 7.88
CA LEU A 122 -8.25 -10.32 6.67
C LEU A 122 -7.38 -9.18 6.13
N PHE A 123 -7.30 -9.13 4.81
CA PHE A 123 -6.61 -8.09 4.06
C PHE A 123 -7.54 -7.49 3.01
N ILE A 124 -7.28 -6.26 2.62
CA ILE A 124 -7.96 -5.60 1.50
C ILE A 124 -6.97 -5.22 0.43
N PHE A 125 -7.40 -5.32 -0.82
CA PHE A 125 -6.86 -4.50 -1.91
C PHE A 125 -8.01 -3.97 -2.76
N ALA A 126 -7.72 -2.99 -3.62
CA ALA A 126 -8.71 -2.44 -4.53
C ALA A 126 -8.18 -2.37 -5.96
N VAL A 127 -8.99 -2.86 -6.90
CA VAL A 127 -8.75 -2.70 -8.34
C VAL A 127 -9.61 -1.55 -8.87
N ASN A 128 -8.97 -0.58 -9.53
CA ASN A 128 -9.66 0.54 -10.20
C ASN A 128 -10.30 0.11 -11.54
N SER A 129 -11.11 -0.94 -11.51
CA SER A 129 -11.95 -1.39 -12.61
C SER A 129 -13.23 -2.02 -12.07
N PRO A 130 -14.40 -1.78 -12.68
CA PRO A 130 -15.63 -2.49 -12.31
C PRO A 130 -15.58 -3.96 -12.75
N LEU A 131 -16.42 -4.83 -12.17
CA LEU A 131 -16.51 -6.25 -12.53
C LEU A 131 -16.86 -6.44 -14.01
N ALA A 132 -17.78 -5.63 -14.52
CA ALA A 132 -18.20 -5.65 -15.93
C ALA A 132 -17.06 -5.35 -16.92
N ALA A 133 -15.94 -4.78 -16.44
CA ALA A 133 -14.78 -4.46 -17.24
C ALA A 133 -13.48 -4.84 -16.53
N ALA A 134 -13.51 -5.97 -15.80
CA ALA A 134 -12.45 -6.43 -14.91
C ALA A 134 -11.10 -6.54 -15.62
N LYS A 135 -10.06 -6.05 -14.93
CA LYS A 135 -8.66 -6.41 -15.23
C LYS A 135 -8.40 -7.88 -14.88
N ASP A 136 -7.32 -8.41 -15.43
CA ASP A 136 -6.97 -9.83 -15.39
C ASP A 136 -6.83 -10.36 -13.96
N THR A 137 -6.23 -9.59 -13.04
CA THR A 137 -6.20 -9.93 -11.61
C THR A 137 -7.61 -10.13 -11.05
N LEU A 138 -8.52 -9.17 -11.25
CA LEU A 138 -9.90 -9.23 -10.75
C LEU A 138 -10.70 -10.34 -11.43
N ARG A 139 -10.48 -10.56 -12.73
CA ARG A 139 -11.13 -11.65 -13.50
C ARG A 139 -10.76 -13.01 -12.93
N ASN A 140 -9.47 -13.28 -12.77
CA ASN A 140 -8.98 -14.55 -12.23
C ASN A 140 -9.46 -14.75 -10.79
N LEU A 141 -9.44 -13.69 -9.99
CA LEU A 141 -9.90 -13.69 -8.62
C LEU A 141 -11.39 -14.05 -8.55
N VAL A 142 -12.26 -13.39 -9.32
CA VAL A 142 -13.70 -13.73 -9.40
C VAL A 142 -13.92 -15.17 -9.87
N GLU A 143 -13.10 -15.67 -10.79
CA GLU A 143 -13.24 -17.02 -11.32
C GLU A 143 -12.83 -18.11 -10.32
N THR A 144 -11.74 -17.89 -9.57
CA THR A 144 -11.09 -18.92 -8.77
C THR A 144 -11.31 -18.78 -7.27
N GLY A 145 -11.53 -17.56 -6.79
CA GLY A 145 -11.52 -17.25 -5.37
C GLY A 145 -10.13 -17.12 -4.77
N GLU A 146 -9.05 -17.20 -5.56
CA GLU A 146 -7.69 -17.44 -5.07
C GLU A 146 -6.71 -16.34 -5.48
N CYS A 147 -5.81 -15.97 -4.56
CA CYS A 147 -4.64 -15.15 -4.88
C CYS A 147 -3.47 -15.44 -3.94
N VAL A 148 -2.27 -14.97 -4.34
CA VAL A 148 -1.15 -14.79 -3.43
C VAL A 148 -0.77 -13.32 -3.38
N ILE A 149 -0.74 -12.75 -2.17
CA ILE A 149 -0.22 -11.40 -1.92
C ILE A 149 1.26 -11.51 -1.54
N ASN A 150 2.15 -10.94 -2.34
CA ASN A 150 3.59 -10.90 -2.07
C ASN A 150 3.99 -9.50 -1.59
N ILE A 151 4.81 -9.43 -0.54
CA ILE A 151 5.32 -8.15 -0.04
C ILE A 151 6.57 -7.75 -0.82
N VAL A 152 6.56 -6.52 -1.33
CA VAL A 152 7.64 -5.99 -2.18
C VAL A 152 8.81 -5.53 -1.34
N SER A 153 9.97 -6.16 -1.55
CA SER A 153 11.27 -5.72 -1.04
C SER A 153 12.02 -4.91 -2.09
N GLU A 154 12.98 -4.08 -1.66
CA GLU A 154 13.69 -3.16 -2.57
C GLU A 154 14.43 -3.82 -3.73
N GLY A 155 14.88 -5.07 -3.58
CA GLY A 155 15.68 -5.76 -4.59
C GLY A 155 14.93 -6.17 -5.86
N ILE A 156 13.62 -5.96 -5.93
CA ILE A 156 12.78 -6.35 -7.07
C ILE A 156 11.96 -5.19 -7.65
N ILE A 157 12.28 -3.95 -7.30
CA ILE A 157 11.38 -2.82 -7.56
C ILE A 157 11.19 -2.52 -9.06
N GLU A 158 12.24 -2.64 -9.87
CA GLU A 158 12.15 -2.46 -11.33
C GLU A 158 11.25 -3.53 -11.94
N ALA A 159 11.39 -4.78 -11.52
CA ALA A 159 10.59 -5.91 -11.99
C ALA A 159 9.11 -5.74 -11.59
N VAL A 160 8.85 -5.33 -10.34
CA VAL A 160 7.50 -5.00 -9.86
C VAL A 160 6.91 -3.84 -10.65
N ASN A 161 7.67 -2.76 -10.90
CA ASN A 161 7.18 -1.64 -11.70
C ASN A 161 6.89 -2.04 -13.16
N ALA A 162 7.69 -2.94 -13.74
CA ALA A 162 7.47 -3.45 -15.11
C ALA A 162 6.12 -4.14 -15.26
N THR A 163 5.62 -4.83 -14.23
CA THR A 163 4.28 -5.44 -14.22
C THR A 163 3.11 -4.44 -14.22
N SER A 164 3.37 -3.13 -14.05
CA SER A 164 2.34 -2.10 -14.16
C SER A 164 2.01 -1.68 -15.60
N ILE A 165 2.61 -2.34 -16.59
CA ILE A 165 2.36 -2.12 -18.01
C ILE A 165 0.91 -2.49 -18.37
N ASP A 166 0.33 -1.80 -19.35
CA ASP A 166 -1.01 -2.11 -19.87
C ASP A 166 -0.90 -3.27 -20.89
N ALA A 167 -0.54 -4.46 -20.37
CA ALA A 167 -0.40 -5.67 -21.17
C ALA A 167 -1.77 -6.13 -21.70
N PRO A 168 -1.84 -6.65 -22.94
CA PRO A 168 -3.07 -7.24 -23.46
C PRO A 168 -3.37 -8.57 -22.76
N TYR A 169 -4.66 -8.94 -22.72
CA TYR A 169 -5.11 -10.16 -22.07
C TYR A 169 -4.31 -11.39 -22.51
N GLY A 170 -3.76 -12.09 -21.53
CA GLY A 170 -3.05 -13.35 -21.72
C GLY A 170 -1.57 -13.23 -22.09
N VAL A 171 -0.99 -12.03 -22.07
CA VAL A 171 0.45 -11.80 -21.91
C VAL A 171 0.74 -11.77 -20.41
N SER A 172 1.56 -12.71 -19.93
CA SER A 172 1.86 -12.87 -18.51
C SER A 172 2.90 -11.85 -18.05
N GLU A 173 2.64 -11.12 -16.97
CA GLU A 173 3.65 -10.22 -16.39
C GLU A 173 4.77 -10.95 -15.66
N TRP A 174 4.65 -12.28 -15.46
CA TRP A 174 5.78 -13.11 -15.03
C TRP A 174 6.93 -13.03 -16.04
N ASP A 175 6.64 -13.14 -17.33
CA ASP A 175 7.66 -13.04 -18.39
C ASP A 175 8.23 -11.62 -18.51
N ILE A 176 7.38 -10.60 -18.35
CA ILE A 176 7.79 -9.19 -18.41
C ILE A 176 8.72 -8.81 -17.26
N SER A 177 8.41 -9.30 -16.05
CA SER A 177 9.18 -8.98 -14.85
C SER A 177 10.45 -9.81 -14.71
N GLY A 178 10.49 -11.01 -15.29
CA GLY A 178 11.58 -11.97 -15.10
C GLY A 178 11.65 -12.56 -13.68
N LEU A 179 10.61 -12.37 -12.87
CA LEU A 179 10.52 -12.94 -11.52
C LEU A 179 10.17 -14.43 -11.57
N THR A 180 10.57 -15.17 -10.54
CA THR A 180 10.43 -16.63 -10.54
C THR A 180 9.14 -17.07 -9.84
N PRO A 181 8.17 -17.68 -10.54
CA PRO A 181 7.01 -18.26 -9.89
C PRO A 181 7.39 -19.53 -9.11
N VAL A 182 6.86 -19.68 -7.89
CA VAL A 182 6.96 -20.90 -7.09
C VAL A 182 5.57 -21.48 -6.83
N TYR A 183 5.33 -22.69 -7.32
CA TYR A 183 4.05 -23.40 -7.23
C TYR A 183 4.02 -24.42 -6.08
N ASP A 184 4.49 -24.00 -4.89
CA ASP A 184 4.47 -24.81 -3.66
C ASP A 184 3.40 -24.34 -2.66
N CYS A 185 2.52 -23.43 -3.08
CA CYS A 185 1.36 -23.00 -2.31
C CYS A 185 0.47 -24.20 -1.91
N GLN A 186 -0.06 -24.15 -0.70
CA GLN A 186 -0.72 -25.31 -0.05
C GLN A 186 -2.25 -25.24 -0.10
N THR A 187 -2.80 -24.04 -0.27
CA THR A 187 -4.23 -23.75 -0.13
C THR A 187 -4.82 -23.01 -1.34
N VAL A 188 -3.97 -22.57 -2.27
CA VAL A 188 -4.31 -21.90 -3.54
C VAL A 188 -3.44 -22.44 -4.69
N SER A 189 -3.89 -22.23 -5.92
CA SER A 189 -3.27 -22.74 -7.16
C SER A 189 -2.31 -21.78 -7.86
N CYS A 190 -2.33 -20.49 -7.50
CA CYS A 190 -1.45 -19.46 -8.02
C CYS A 190 -0.08 -19.46 -7.32
N ALA A 191 0.96 -19.03 -8.03
CA ALA A 191 2.32 -19.04 -7.53
C ALA A 191 2.61 -17.87 -6.56
N ARG A 192 3.48 -18.11 -5.58
CA ARG A 192 4.18 -17.03 -4.87
C ARG A 192 5.43 -16.60 -5.64
N VAL A 193 5.91 -15.39 -5.38
CA VAL A 193 7.13 -14.84 -5.97
C VAL A 193 8.34 -15.33 -5.16
N LYS A 194 9.28 -16.03 -5.79
CA LYS A 194 10.45 -16.59 -5.10
C LYS A 194 11.29 -15.55 -4.38
N GLU A 195 11.43 -14.38 -5.00
CA GLU A 195 12.28 -13.28 -4.56
C GLU A 195 11.68 -12.51 -3.39
N CYS A 196 10.37 -12.66 -3.12
CA CYS A 196 9.71 -12.01 -1.99
C CYS A 196 10.04 -12.72 -0.67
N ILE A 197 10.23 -11.91 0.38
CA ILE A 197 10.58 -12.39 1.73
C ILE A 197 9.36 -12.87 2.49
N PHE A 198 8.19 -12.28 2.23
CA PHE A 198 6.92 -12.65 2.84
C PHE A 198 5.81 -12.71 1.79
N SER A 199 5.02 -13.78 1.82
CA SER A 199 3.88 -13.99 0.94
C SER A 199 2.69 -14.57 1.71
N ILE A 200 1.49 -14.26 1.24
CA ILE A 200 0.23 -14.65 1.87
C ILE A 200 -0.59 -15.37 0.81
N GLU A 201 -0.86 -16.66 1.01
CA GLU A 201 -1.94 -17.32 0.28
C GLU A 201 -3.26 -16.83 0.84
N ALA A 202 -4.20 -16.43 -0.02
CA ALA A 202 -5.47 -15.90 0.42
C ALA A 202 -6.63 -16.33 -0.47
N LYS A 203 -7.82 -16.38 0.13
CA LYS A 203 -9.09 -16.63 -0.55
C LYS A 203 -10.03 -15.45 -0.39
N ILE A 204 -10.87 -15.21 -1.40
CA ILE A 204 -11.88 -14.16 -1.33
C ILE A 204 -12.83 -14.42 -0.17
N GLU A 205 -13.04 -13.39 0.63
CA GLU A 205 -14.14 -13.28 1.57
C GLU A 205 -15.31 -12.54 0.90
N SER A 206 -15.04 -11.35 0.34
CA SER A 206 -16.06 -10.57 -0.37
C SER A 206 -15.47 -9.64 -1.43
N ILE A 207 -16.32 -9.26 -2.39
CA ILE A 207 -16.02 -8.21 -3.37
C ILE A 207 -17.15 -7.19 -3.33
N ARG A 208 -16.79 -5.90 -3.24
CA ARG A 208 -17.73 -4.78 -3.28
C ARG A 208 -17.42 -3.85 -4.45
N GLU A 209 -18.42 -3.55 -5.28
CA GLU A 209 -18.31 -2.52 -6.31
C GLU A 209 -18.74 -1.13 -5.81
N PHE A 210 -18.14 -0.08 -6.38
CA PHE A 210 -18.47 1.32 -6.06
C PHE A 210 -19.16 2.04 -7.21
N ASP A 211 -20.26 2.74 -6.91
CA ASP A 211 -20.94 3.61 -7.86
C ASP A 211 -20.10 4.85 -8.19
N SER A 212 -20.00 5.16 -9.47
CA SER A 212 -19.28 6.34 -9.95
C SER A 212 -20.08 7.61 -9.68
N ARG A 213 -19.43 8.59 -9.03
CA ARG A 213 -19.96 9.95 -8.89
C ARG A 213 -19.70 10.81 -10.13
N ALA A 214 -18.60 10.54 -10.84
CA ALA A 214 -18.28 11.25 -12.09
C ALA A 214 -19.17 10.81 -13.26
N ASN A 215 -19.61 9.55 -13.26
CA ASN A 215 -20.47 8.96 -14.29
C ASN A 215 -21.65 8.21 -13.64
N PRO A 216 -22.69 8.91 -13.16
CA PRO A 216 -23.83 8.29 -12.48
C PRO A 216 -24.45 7.13 -13.26
N GLY A 217 -24.85 6.07 -12.55
CA GLY A 217 -25.39 4.83 -13.16
C GLY A 217 -24.34 3.82 -13.60
N THR A 218 -23.05 4.10 -13.41
CA THR A 218 -21.94 3.17 -13.70
C THR A 218 -21.16 2.78 -12.45
N LYS A 219 -20.43 1.67 -12.52
CA LYS A 219 -19.46 1.25 -11.50
C LYS A 219 -18.07 1.77 -11.85
N SER A 220 -17.27 2.11 -10.83
CA SER A 220 -15.96 2.78 -10.97
C SER A 220 -14.76 1.91 -10.58
N GLY A 221 -14.93 1.04 -9.58
CA GLY A 221 -13.87 0.18 -9.06
C GLY A 221 -14.43 -0.83 -8.08
N THR A 222 -13.55 -1.69 -7.59
CA THR A 222 -13.88 -2.78 -6.68
C THR A 222 -12.96 -2.77 -5.46
N LEU A 223 -13.49 -3.25 -4.33
CA LEU A 223 -12.76 -3.56 -3.11
C LEU A 223 -12.83 -5.06 -2.91
N GLU A 224 -11.67 -5.69 -2.86
CA GLU A 224 -11.50 -7.10 -2.59
C GLU A 224 -11.11 -7.28 -1.11
N VAL A 225 -11.92 -8.04 -0.37
CA VAL A 225 -11.58 -8.52 0.97
C VAL A 225 -11.16 -9.98 0.83
N VAL A 226 -9.98 -10.31 1.35
CA VAL A 226 -9.43 -11.67 1.29
C VAL A 226 -8.98 -12.15 2.66
N GLU A 227 -9.22 -13.42 2.95
CA GLU A 227 -8.77 -14.12 4.15
C GLU A 227 -7.47 -14.86 3.88
N ALA A 228 -6.47 -14.66 4.73
CA ALA A 228 -5.22 -15.39 4.64
C ALA A 228 -5.41 -16.85 5.07
N THR A 229 -4.98 -17.76 4.22
CA THR A 229 -5.06 -19.21 4.42
C THR A 229 -3.69 -19.84 4.70
N ARG A 230 -2.60 -19.15 4.32
CA ARG A 230 -1.21 -19.53 4.64
C ARG A 230 -0.28 -18.32 4.61
N PHE A 231 0.70 -18.29 5.51
CA PHE A 231 1.84 -17.38 5.42
C PHE A 231 3.11 -18.13 5.00
N TRP A 232 3.90 -17.47 4.15
CA TRP A 232 5.25 -17.86 3.77
C TRP A 232 6.21 -16.77 4.19
N ALA A 233 7.32 -17.15 4.80
CA ALA A 233 8.37 -16.23 5.20
C ALA A 233 9.74 -16.87 4.97
N ARG A 234 10.72 -16.05 4.59
CA ARG A 234 12.13 -16.47 4.58
C ARG A 234 12.58 -16.73 6.01
N GLU A 235 13.20 -17.89 6.26
CA GLU A 235 13.54 -18.34 7.62
C GLU A 235 14.48 -17.37 8.35
N ASP A 236 15.47 -16.82 7.65
CA ASP A 236 16.41 -15.83 8.19
C ASP A 236 15.75 -14.51 8.58
N ALA A 237 14.57 -14.20 8.03
CA ALA A 237 13.81 -13.00 8.35
C ALA A 237 12.87 -13.17 9.55
N LEU A 238 12.63 -14.41 10.02
CA LEU A 238 11.74 -14.68 11.14
C LEU A 238 12.50 -14.69 12.48
N ASN A 239 11.86 -14.18 13.52
CA ASN A 239 12.28 -14.46 14.88
C ASN A 239 12.00 -15.93 15.28
N GLN A 240 12.52 -16.34 16.44
CA GLN A 240 12.40 -17.71 16.94
C GLN A 240 10.93 -18.16 17.10
N GLU A 241 10.06 -17.24 17.52
CA GLU A 241 8.63 -17.50 17.72
C GLU A 241 7.81 -17.46 16.41
N ARG A 242 8.44 -17.12 15.28
CA ARG A 242 7.81 -17.02 13.96
C ARG A 242 6.62 -16.06 13.89
N ASN A 243 6.65 -14.99 14.66
CA ASN A 243 5.57 -14.00 14.75
C ASN A 243 6.04 -12.57 14.44
N VAL A 244 7.32 -12.37 14.16
CA VAL A 244 7.91 -11.09 13.76
C VAL A 244 8.84 -11.30 12.58
N ILE A 245 8.71 -10.43 11.57
CA ILE A 245 9.64 -10.32 10.45
C ILE A 245 10.65 -9.20 10.75
N ASP A 246 11.94 -9.49 10.61
CA ASP A 246 13.02 -8.51 10.73
C ASP A 246 12.93 -7.48 9.59
N LEU A 247 12.69 -6.22 9.97
CA LEU A 247 12.56 -5.10 9.03
C LEU A 247 13.85 -4.85 8.24
N SER A 248 15.02 -5.12 8.83
CA SER A 248 16.33 -4.95 8.18
C SER A 248 16.55 -5.96 7.05
N ILE A 249 15.85 -7.09 7.11
CA ILE A 249 15.85 -8.12 6.07
C ILE A 249 14.73 -7.84 5.08
N LEU A 250 13.51 -7.57 5.55
CA LEU A 250 12.34 -7.33 4.71
C LEU A 250 12.54 -6.17 3.73
N ARG A 251 13.17 -5.07 4.17
CA ARG A 251 13.44 -3.84 3.39
C ARG A 251 12.27 -3.47 2.46
N PRO A 252 11.06 -3.26 3.01
CA PRO A 252 9.86 -3.11 2.21
C PRO A 252 9.89 -1.80 1.42
N ILE A 253 9.33 -1.85 0.21
CA ILE A 253 9.09 -0.66 -0.60
C ILE A 253 7.65 -0.21 -0.44
N SER A 254 7.49 1.11 -0.29
CA SER A 254 6.20 1.78 -0.30
C SER A 254 5.99 2.57 -1.57
N ARG A 255 4.73 2.72 -1.98
CA ARG A 255 4.33 3.68 -3.01
C ARG A 255 4.04 5.04 -2.38
N LEU A 256 4.56 6.10 -2.99
CA LEU A 256 4.32 7.47 -2.56
C LEU A 256 3.36 8.19 -3.54
N GLY A 257 3.35 9.52 -3.52
CA GLY A 257 2.72 10.33 -4.58
C GLY A 257 3.49 10.23 -5.90
N ASP A 258 2.83 10.55 -7.02
CA ASP A 258 3.44 10.50 -8.37
C ASP A 258 3.97 9.07 -8.69
N ILE A 259 5.13 8.97 -9.34
CA ILE A 259 5.89 7.78 -9.69
C ILE A 259 6.94 7.45 -8.61
N SER A 260 6.86 8.10 -7.44
CA SER A 260 7.85 7.94 -6.38
C SER A 260 7.59 6.69 -5.54
N TYR A 261 8.69 6.05 -5.14
CA TYR A 261 8.73 4.93 -4.20
C TYR A 261 9.57 5.31 -2.99
N GLY A 262 9.25 4.75 -1.82
CA GLY A 262 9.94 5.01 -0.56
C GLY A 262 10.58 3.76 0.00
N ARG A 263 11.85 3.87 0.41
CA ARG A 263 12.55 2.88 1.24
C ARG A 263 12.27 3.15 2.71
N THR A 264 12.06 2.09 3.49
CA THR A 264 12.01 2.20 4.96
C THR A 264 13.41 2.11 5.53
N LEU A 265 14.13 3.25 5.65
CA LEU A 265 15.51 3.30 6.14
C LEU A 265 15.66 3.79 7.58
N GLN A 266 14.64 4.43 8.14
CA GLN A 266 14.69 4.93 9.51
C GLN A 266 13.39 4.62 10.23
N ALA A 267 13.50 4.19 11.48
CA ALA A 267 12.36 3.90 12.35
C ALA A 267 12.64 4.40 13.78
N PHE A 268 11.60 4.46 14.59
CA PHE A 268 11.71 4.64 16.04
C PHE A 268 10.60 3.80 16.69
N GLN A 269 10.74 3.52 17.98
CA GLN A 269 9.78 2.69 18.71
C GLN A 269 9.12 3.50 19.82
N LEU A 270 7.82 3.32 19.95
CA LEU A 270 7.01 3.87 21.03
C LEU A 270 6.19 2.72 21.64
N PRO A 271 6.31 2.46 22.96
CA PRO A 271 5.42 1.51 23.61
C PRO A 271 3.99 2.04 23.57
N ARG A 272 3.01 1.13 23.46
CA ARG A 272 1.60 1.48 23.61
C ARG A 272 1.35 1.87 25.07
N PRO A 273 0.88 3.10 25.36
CA PRO A 273 0.59 3.50 26.73
C PRO A 273 -0.64 2.77 27.28
N GLU A 274 -0.63 2.50 28.57
CA GLU A 274 -1.70 1.88 29.33
C GLU A 274 -2.42 2.92 30.18
N PHE A 275 -3.74 3.08 29.98
CA PHE A 275 -4.51 4.16 30.61
C PHE A 275 -4.43 4.16 32.15
N GLU A 276 -4.63 3.00 32.77
CA GLU A 276 -4.59 2.90 34.23
C GLU A 276 -3.19 3.10 34.80
N LYS A 277 -2.20 2.46 34.20
CA LYS A 277 -0.83 2.41 34.72
C LYS A 277 -0.03 3.67 34.40
N ASP A 278 -0.04 4.12 33.15
CA ASP A 278 0.83 5.20 32.69
C ASP A 278 0.18 6.57 32.88
N LEU A 279 -1.16 6.65 32.76
CA LEU A 279 -1.91 7.89 32.95
C LEU A 279 -2.57 8.01 34.34
N ASN A 280 -2.43 7.02 35.23
CA ASN A 280 -3.12 6.98 36.52
C ASN A 280 -4.66 7.07 36.37
N GLY A 281 -5.18 6.38 35.34
CA GLY A 281 -6.61 6.25 35.06
C GLY A 281 -7.33 7.59 34.93
N ILE A 282 -8.56 7.62 35.43
CA ILE A 282 -9.42 8.81 35.38
C ILE A 282 -8.83 9.98 36.18
N GLN A 283 -8.11 9.72 37.28
CA GLN A 283 -7.54 10.79 38.09
C GLN A 283 -6.50 11.59 37.30
N GLY A 284 -5.52 10.93 36.69
CA GLY A 284 -4.51 11.65 35.92
C GLY A 284 -5.09 12.29 34.66
N PHE A 285 -6.13 11.71 34.06
CA PHE A 285 -6.89 12.37 33.00
C PHE A 285 -7.54 13.69 33.45
N GLU A 286 -8.22 13.72 34.60
CA GLU A 286 -8.83 14.96 35.12
C GLU A 286 -7.78 16.02 35.49
N GLU A 287 -6.61 15.60 35.99
CA GLU A 287 -5.47 16.50 36.23
C GLU A 287 -4.92 17.10 34.92
N LEU A 288 -4.88 16.35 33.82
CA LEU A 288 -4.52 16.89 32.50
C LEU A 288 -5.54 17.90 31.99
N LYS A 289 -6.83 17.59 32.16
CA LYS A 289 -7.90 18.47 31.72
C LYS A 289 -7.87 19.82 32.44
N LYS A 290 -7.64 19.82 33.76
CA LYS A 290 -7.44 21.05 34.55
C LYS A 290 -6.26 21.88 34.02
N ARG A 291 -5.09 21.25 33.88
CA ARG A 291 -3.89 21.90 33.33
C ARG A 291 -4.13 22.55 31.97
N ARG A 292 -4.88 21.87 31.08
CA ARG A 292 -5.22 22.42 29.76
C ARG A 292 -6.24 23.57 29.84
N GLY A 293 -7.22 23.49 30.73
CA GLY A 293 -8.21 24.54 30.96
C GLY A 293 -7.57 25.86 31.44
N ASP A 294 -6.53 25.77 32.26
CA ASP A 294 -5.79 26.92 32.77
C ASP A 294 -4.95 27.63 31.70
N THR A 295 -4.65 26.97 30.57
CA THR A 295 -3.89 27.53 29.43
C THR A 295 -4.74 28.17 28.33
N HIS A 296 -6.07 28.25 28.48
CA HIS A 296 -6.98 28.86 27.49
C HIS A 296 -7.77 30.07 28.05
N ILE A 297 -7.27 30.69 29.14
CA ILE A 297 -7.72 32.00 29.65
C ILE A 297 -6.66 33.05 29.31
#